data_AF-A0A6J6SHH4-F1
#
_entry.id   AF-A0A6J6SHH4-F1
#
_cell.length_a   1.000
_cell.length_b   1.000
_cell.length_c   1.000
_cell.angle_alpha   90.00
_cell.angle_beta   90.00
_cell.angle_gamma   90.00
#
_symmetry.space_group_name_H-M   'P 1'
#
loop_
_entity.id
_entity.type
_entity.pdbx_description
1 polymer ?
#
loop_
_entity_poly.entity_id
_entity_poly.type
_entity_poly.pdbx_seq_one_letter_code
_entity_poly.pdbx_strand_id
1 'polypeptide(L)'
;MISKRTYNWISFIGFAWAADVLFLSILKLADIFTGSIGMVLSEPIMLRSFLIQVRTGQVMLAQTFAGIIIAIWAQLIKSQVGARVLTFFAALSLLPPALSGHSGSNSQHLLAITSWGLHILSVSLWVAGVLGLVILVALQSSDLFPAVKVFSPIALICFICVVISGVVNASLRIDLFNDLLNSRYGLILLSKIMLLIALGGFGAFYRTRILNTLDSLSIKGVQLFTRLVGVELFLMALAIMLGVVLSQTKFPTPLIP
;
A
#
# COMPACT_ATOMS: atom_id res chain seq x y z
N MET A 1 3.35 -10.68 24.50
CA MET A 1 3.99 -11.60 23.52
C MET A 1 3.07 -11.72 22.31
N ILE A 2 3.59 -11.68 21.08
CA ILE A 2 2.75 -11.78 19.88
C ILE A 2 2.15 -13.20 19.82
N SER A 3 0.83 -13.30 19.65
CA SER A 3 0.13 -14.59 19.66
C SER A 3 0.54 -15.48 18.47
N LYS A 4 0.53 -16.81 18.64
CA LYS A 4 0.75 -17.76 17.54
C LYS A 4 -0.21 -17.53 16.37
N ARG A 5 -1.45 -17.13 16.66
CA ARG A 5 -2.47 -16.80 15.64
C ARG A 5 -2.06 -15.60 14.78
N THR A 6 -1.42 -14.59 15.36
CA THR A 6 -0.91 -13.42 14.63
C THR A 6 0.16 -13.82 13.60
N TYR A 7 1.09 -14.70 13.98
CA TYR A 7 2.11 -15.20 13.04
C TYR A 7 1.52 -16.03 11.89
N ASN A 8 0.44 -16.78 12.13
CA ASN A 8 -0.28 -17.49 11.06
C ASN A 8 -0.89 -16.50 10.05
N TRP A 9 -1.47 -15.39 10.52
CA TRP A 9 -1.98 -14.35 9.62
C TRP A 9 -0.87 -13.71 8.80
N ILE A 10 0.26 -13.35 9.41
CA ILE A 10 1.42 -12.79 8.69
C ILE A 10 1.90 -13.78 7.62
N SER A 11 2.00 -15.07 7.98
CA SER A 11 2.42 -16.13 7.06
C SER A 11 1.47 -16.27 5.87
N PHE A 12 0.17 -16.32 6.14
CA PHE A 12 -0.86 -16.38 5.10
C PHE A 12 -0.80 -15.16 4.16
N ILE A 13 -0.68 -13.95 4.70
CA ILE A 13 -0.57 -12.72 3.92
C ILE A 13 0.69 -12.74 3.04
N GLY A 14 1.83 -13.22 3.55
CA GLY A 14 3.06 -13.35 2.77
C GLY A 14 2.91 -14.29 1.58
N PHE A 15 2.28 -15.46 1.76
CA PHE A 15 2.00 -16.38 0.66
C PHE A 15 0.97 -15.81 -0.33
N ALA A 16 -0.08 -15.16 0.17
CA ALA A 16 -1.07 -14.52 -0.68
C ALA A 16 -0.45 -13.43 -1.55
N TRP A 17 0.46 -12.62 -0.98
CA TRP A 17 1.19 -11.61 -1.74
C TRP A 17 2.11 -12.23 -2.80
N ALA A 18 2.85 -13.30 -2.47
CA ALA A 18 3.69 -13.99 -3.45
C ALA A 18 2.87 -14.58 -4.60
N ALA A 19 1.72 -15.19 -4.30
CA ALA A 19 0.80 -15.72 -5.30
C ALA A 19 0.21 -14.62 -6.18
N ASP A 20 -0.19 -13.49 -5.58
CA ASP A 20 -0.70 -12.32 -6.30
C ASP A 20 0.33 -11.75 -7.27
N VAL A 21 1.58 -11.54 -6.83
CA VAL A 21 2.64 -11.01 -7.70
C VAL A 21 2.96 -11.98 -8.86
N LEU A 22 2.96 -13.29 -8.61
CA LEU A 22 3.15 -14.28 -9.65
C LEU A 22 2.00 -14.25 -10.66
N PHE A 23 0.76 -14.15 -10.18
CA PHE A 23 -0.43 -14.03 -11.02
C PHE A 23 -0.41 -12.72 -11.84
N LEU A 24 -0.06 -11.60 -11.22
CA LEU A 24 0.14 -10.32 -11.90
C LEU A 24 1.24 -10.39 -12.96
N SER A 25 2.28 -11.20 -12.76
CA SER A 25 3.33 -11.40 -13.77
C SER A 25 2.77 -12.04 -15.03
N ILE A 26 1.84 -13.01 -14.88
CA ILE A 26 1.15 -13.67 -16.00
C ILE A 26 0.23 -12.67 -16.70
N LEU A 27 -0.58 -11.91 -15.95
CA LEU A 27 -1.46 -10.89 -16.52
C LEU A 27 -0.68 -9.80 -17.28
N LYS A 28 0.43 -9.33 -16.70
CA LYS A 28 1.27 -8.32 -17.33
C LYS A 28 1.88 -8.82 -18.64
N LEU A 29 2.29 -10.09 -18.66
CA LEU A 29 2.81 -10.70 -19.87
C LEU A 29 1.70 -10.90 -20.92
N ALA A 30 0.50 -11.28 -20.50
CA ALA A 30 -0.66 -11.40 -21.38
C ALA A 30 -0.98 -10.05 -22.04
N ASP A 31 -1.03 -8.96 -21.26
CA ASP A 31 -1.25 -7.60 -21.78
C ASP A 31 -0.22 -7.18 -22.84
N ILE A 32 1.03 -7.60 -22.71
CA ILE A 32 2.10 -7.30 -23.68
C ILE A 32 1.88 -8.04 -25.01
N PHE A 33 1.40 -9.29 -24.97
CA PHE A 33 1.47 -10.21 -26.11
C PHE A 33 0.17 -10.48 -26.84
N THR A 34 -1.00 -9.95 -26.43
CA THR A 34 -2.34 -9.91 -27.13
C THR A 34 -3.54 -10.02 -26.17
N GLY A 35 -3.32 -10.07 -24.86
CA GLY A 35 -4.36 -10.26 -23.84
C GLY A 35 -4.72 -11.74 -23.56
N SER A 36 -4.07 -12.70 -24.22
CA SER A 36 -4.35 -14.13 -24.04
C SER A 36 -3.54 -14.74 -22.88
N ILE A 37 -4.21 -15.00 -21.76
CA ILE A 37 -3.63 -15.75 -20.63
C ILE A 37 -3.29 -17.19 -21.05
N GLY A 38 -4.14 -17.82 -21.88
CA GLY A 38 -3.94 -19.19 -22.36
C GLY A 38 -2.62 -19.36 -23.12
N MET A 39 -2.25 -18.37 -23.94
CA MET A 39 -0.99 -18.37 -24.69
C MET A 39 0.23 -18.26 -23.77
N VAL A 40 0.16 -17.43 -22.73
CA VAL A 40 1.24 -17.32 -21.73
C VAL A 40 1.43 -18.62 -20.96
N LEU A 41 0.33 -19.29 -20.61
CA LEU A 41 0.37 -20.56 -19.88
C LEU A 41 0.84 -21.74 -20.73
N SER A 42 0.56 -21.72 -22.05
CA SER A 42 1.01 -22.77 -22.97
C SER A 42 2.48 -22.65 -23.35
N GLU A 43 3.11 -21.49 -23.14
CA GLU A 43 4.49 -21.21 -23.56
C GLU A 43 5.39 -20.82 -22.37
N PRO A 44 5.85 -21.78 -21.55
CA PRO A 44 6.64 -21.52 -20.34
C PRO A 44 7.94 -20.73 -20.59
N ILE A 45 8.48 -20.82 -21.80
CA ILE A 45 9.69 -20.11 -22.22
C ILE A 45 9.46 -18.59 -22.21
N MET A 46 8.26 -18.11 -22.55
CA MET A 46 7.93 -16.68 -22.52
C MET A 46 7.95 -16.15 -21.09
N LEU A 47 7.28 -16.85 -20.16
CA LEU A 47 7.25 -16.46 -18.75
C LEU A 47 8.65 -16.48 -18.13
N ARG A 48 9.44 -17.53 -18.42
CA ARG A 48 10.83 -17.61 -17.96
C ARG A 48 11.67 -16.45 -18.49
N SER A 49 11.57 -16.15 -19.78
CA SER A 49 12.32 -15.05 -20.40
C SER A 49 11.91 -13.70 -19.80
N PHE A 50 10.63 -13.47 -19.57
CA PHE A 50 10.14 -12.27 -18.88
C PHE A 50 10.75 -12.13 -17.48
N LEU A 51 10.67 -13.18 -16.65
CA LEU A 51 11.12 -13.14 -15.26
C LEU A 51 12.64 -12.97 -15.12
N ILE A 52 13.43 -13.48 -16.06
CA ILE A 52 14.90 -13.51 -15.96
C ILE A 52 15.55 -12.39 -16.79
N GLN A 53 14.97 -11.99 -17.91
CA GLN A 53 15.60 -11.06 -18.87
C GLN A 53 14.98 -9.66 -18.86
N VAL A 54 13.73 -9.50 -18.40
CA VAL A 54 13.06 -8.21 -18.38
C VAL A 54 13.12 -7.61 -16.98
N ARG A 55 13.57 -6.35 -16.84
CA ARG A 55 13.73 -5.69 -15.53
C ARG A 55 12.45 -5.71 -14.68
N THR A 56 11.30 -5.44 -15.29
CA THR A 56 10.00 -5.53 -14.60
C THR A 56 9.71 -6.95 -14.10
N GLY A 57 9.96 -7.96 -14.93
CA GLY A 57 9.81 -9.36 -14.53
C GLY A 57 10.76 -9.77 -13.40
N GLN A 58 12.02 -9.32 -13.43
CA GLN A 58 12.99 -9.54 -12.35
C GLN A 58 12.54 -8.92 -11.02
N VAL A 59 11.95 -7.71 -11.08
CA VAL A 59 11.43 -7.01 -9.91
C VAL A 59 10.22 -7.75 -9.33
N MET A 60 9.30 -8.20 -10.17
CA MET A 60 8.15 -9.00 -9.73
C MET A 60 8.61 -10.35 -9.15
N LEU A 61 9.60 -11.01 -9.78
CA LEU A 61 10.21 -12.22 -9.26
C LEU A 61 10.82 -12.01 -7.86
N ALA A 62 11.56 -10.91 -7.66
CA ALA A 62 12.12 -10.55 -6.37
C ALA A 62 11.04 -10.32 -5.31
N GLN A 63 9.92 -9.70 -5.67
CA GLN A 63 8.77 -9.52 -4.77
C GLN A 63 8.09 -10.85 -4.42
N THR A 64 7.96 -11.77 -5.37
CA THR A 64 7.45 -13.13 -5.11
C THR A 64 8.32 -13.82 -4.06
N PHE A 65 9.65 -13.79 -4.21
CA PHE A 65 10.56 -14.36 -3.23
C PHE A 65 10.48 -13.65 -1.88
N ALA A 66 10.36 -12.32 -1.85
CA ALA A 66 10.19 -11.58 -0.61
C ALA A 66 8.93 -12.01 0.15
N GLY A 67 7.80 -12.20 -0.54
CA GLY A 67 6.56 -12.70 0.06
C GLY A 67 6.73 -14.10 0.67
N ILE A 68 7.40 -15.02 -0.03
CA ILE A 68 7.71 -16.37 0.47
C ILE A 68 8.63 -16.30 1.70
N ILE A 69 9.69 -15.49 1.64
CA ILE A 69 10.61 -15.29 2.78
C ILE A 69 9.84 -14.78 3.99
N ILE A 70 8.98 -13.77 3.81
CA ILE A 70 8.15 -13.23 4.89
C ILE A 70 7.26 -14.31 5.49
N ALA A 71 6.64 -15.12 4.62
CA ALA A 71 5.71 -16.16 5.03
C ALA A 71 6.38 -17.25 5.88
N ILE A 72 7.58 -17.67 5.48
CA ILE A 72 8.39 -18.67 6.18
C ILE A 72 8.98 -18.07 7.47
N TRP A 73 9.55 -16.87 7.40
CA TRP A 73 10.16 -16.19 8.55
C TRP A 73 9.14 -16.04 9.68
N ALA A 74 7.90 -15.64 9.37
CA ALA A 74 6.82 -15.52 10.35
C ALA A 74 6.55 -16.83 11.12
N GLN A 75 6.82 -18.00 10.53
CA GLN A 75 6.65 -19.28 11.21
C GLN A 75 7.86 -19.69 12.05
N LEU A 76 9.07 -19.32 11.61
CA LEU A 76 10.32 -19.76 12.21
C LEU A 76 10.80 -18.87 13.36
N ILE A 77 10.67 -17.54 13.25
CA ILE A 77 11.26 -16.60 14.21
C ILE A 77 10.16 -15.79 14.91
N LYS A 78 9.96 -16.09 16.20
CA LYS A 78 8.88 -15.52 17.02
C LYS A 78 9.37 -14.52 18.09
N SER A 79 10.55 -13.95 17.88
CA SER A 79 11.12 -12.93 18.76
C SER A 79 10.64 -11.53 18.38
N GLN A 80 10.67 -10.60 19.34
CA GLN A 80 10.32 -9.19 19.07
C GLN A 80 11.29 -8.54 18.07
N VAL A 81 12.59 -8.82 18.19
CA VAL A 81 13.60 -8.35 17.24
C VAL A 81 13.32 -8.93 15.85
N GLY A 82 13.00 -10.22 15.76
CA GLY A 82 12.64 -10.86 14.50
C GLY A 82 11.43 -10.22 13.83
N ALA A 83 10.39 -9.88 14.60
CA ALA A 83 9.22 -9.17 14.06
C ALA A 83 9.55 -7.76 13.55
N ARG A 84 10.45 -7.02 14.21
CA ARG A 84 10.91 -5.70 13.74
C ARG A 84 11.72 -5.81 12.45
N VAL A 85 12.66 -6.77 12.39
CA VAL A 85 13.46 -7.04 11.19
C VAL A 85 12.56 -7.47 10.04
N LEU A 86 11.58 -8.34 10.29
CA LEU A 86 10.61 -8.78 9.30
C LEU A 86 9.77 -7.61 8.76
N THR A 87 9.33 -6.71 9.63
CA THR A 87 8.58 -5.50 9.23
C THR A 87 9.44 -4.58 8.36
N PHE A 88 10.70 -4.36 8.75
CA PHE A 88 11.64 -3.56 7.97
C PHE A 88 11.91 -4.19 6.60
N PHE A 89 12.14 -5.50 6.54
CA PHE A 89 12.32 -6.24 5.31
C PHE A 89 11.09 -6.12 4.40
N ALA A 90 9.89 -6.34 4.95
CA ALA A 90 8.64 -6.20 4.20
C ALA A 90 8.45 -4.80 3.61
N ALA A 91 8.75 -3.75 4.39
CA ALA A 91 8.72 -2.38 3.90
C ALA A 91 9.73 -2.17 2.76
N LEU A 92 10.96 -2.68 2.90
CA LEU A 92 11.99 -2.55 1.87
C LEU A 92 11.59 -3.26 0.56
N SER A 93 10.90 -4.40 0.64
CA SER A 93 10.42 -5.15 -0.52
C SER A 93 9.33 -4.46 -1.34
N LEU A 94 8.77 -3.33 -0.86
CA LEU A 94 7.84 -2.49 -1.62
C LEU A 94 8.55 -1.52 -2.57
N LEU A 95 9.84 -1.24 -2.35
CA LEU A 95 10.60 -0.26 -3.12
C LEU A 95 11.02 -0.71 -4.54
N PRO A 96 11.38 -1.98 -4.81
CA PRO A 96 11.88 -2.36 -6.13
C PRO A 96 10.97 -1.97 -7.31
N PRO A 97 9.62 -2.11 -7.24
CA PRO A 97 8.73 -1.58 -8.29
C PRO A 97 8.87 -0.07 -8.51
N ALA A 98 9.00 0.73 -7.43
CA ALA A 98 9.22 2.18 -7.48
C ALA A 98 10.41 2.56 -8.34
N LEU A 99 11.47 1.79 -8.15
CA LEU A 99 12.80 2.05 -8.70
C LEU A 99 12.96 1.46 -10.11
N SER A 100 11.94 0.74 -10.61
CA SER A 100 12.01 0.00 -11.87
C SER A 100 11.43 0.72 -13.08
N GLY A 101 10.79 1.88 -12.87
CA GLY A 101 10.28 2.73 -13.94
C GLY A 101 11.42 3.21 -14.85
N HIS A 102 11.28 3.04 -16.16
CA HIS A 102 12.31 3.42 -17.13
C HIS A 102 12.26 4.94 -17.39
N SER A 103 13.48 5.53 -17.44
CA SER A 103 13.85 6.70 -18.25
C SER A 103 13.33 8.07 -17.84
N GLY A 104 14.18 8.84 -17.18
CA GLY A 104 14.25 10.30 -17.33
C GLY A 104 15.56 10.82 -16.76
N SER A 105 16.52 11.17 -17.60
CA SER A 105 17.79 11.81 -17.20
C SER A 105 17.59 13.29 -16.80
N ASN A 106 16.45 13.63 -16.18
CA ASN A 106 16.05 14.99 -15.86
C ASN A 106 16.00 15.17 -14.34
N SER A 107 16.21 16.41 -13.87
CA SER A 107 16.19 16.81 -12.45
C SER A 107 14.92 16.37 -11.70
N GLN A 108 13.81 16.15 -12.41
CA GLN A 108 12.53 15.72 -11.86
C GLN A 108 12.44 14.21 -11.59
N HIS A 109 13.33 13.39 -12.15
CA HIS A 109 13.28 11.93 -12.01
C HIS A 109 13.54 11.46 -10.58
N LEU A 110 14.52 12.07 -9.89
CA LEU A 110 14.79 11.77 -8.48
C LEU A 110 13.58 12.14 -7.60
N LEU A 111 12.95 13.30 -7.87
CA LEU A 111 11.74 13.74 -7.18
C LEU A 111 10.56 12.78 -7.43
N ALA A 112 10.37 12.32 -8.67
CA ALA A 112 9.31 11.37 -9.03
C ALA A 112 9.49 10.02 -8.30
N ILE A 113 10.68 9.45 -8.34
CA ILE A 113 10.97 8.17 -7.69
C ILE A 113 10.85 8.26 -6.17
N THR A 114 11.47 9.28 -5.56
CA THR A 114 11.47 9.43 -4.10
C THR A 114 10.09 9.75 -3.55
N SER A 115 9.33 10.62 -4.22
CA SER A 115 7.94 10.91 -3.82
C SER A 115 7.03 9.69 -3.99
N TRP A 116 7.15 8.93 -5.08
CA TRP A 116 6.38 7.70 -5.28
C TRP A 116 6.72 6.63 -4.24
N GLY A 117 8.01 6.42 -3.98
CA GLY A 117 8.49 5.48 -2.96
C GLY A 117 7.98 5.86 -1.56
N LEU A 118 8.09 7.14 -1.19
CA LEU A 118 7.54 7.67 0.06
C LEU A 118 6.02 7.46 0.13
N HIS A 119 5.29 7.71 -0.96
CA HIS A 119 3.84 7.55 -1.02
C HIS A 119 3.43 6.11 -0.76
N ILE A 120 4.00 5.15 -1.51
CA ILE A 120 3.67 3.72 -1.38
C ILE A 120 4.05 3.21 0.01
N LEU A 121 5.25 3.51 0.50
CA LEU A 121 5.65 3.11 1.85
C LEU A 121 4.68 3.64 2.92
N SER A 122 4.30 4.91 2.82
CA SER A 122 3.43 5.56 3.80
C SER A 122 2.00 5.01 3.76
N VAL A 123 1.43 4.82 2.57
CA VAL A 123 0.11 4.17 2.41
C VAL A 123 0.16 2.74 2.94
N SER A 124 1.18 1.96 2.57
CA SER A 124 1.32 0.57 3.00
C SER A 124 1.47 0.44 4.51
N LEU A 125 2.31 1.25 5.16
CA LEU A 125 2.47 1.24 6.61
C LEU A 125 1.18 1.65 7.34
N TRP A 126 0.47 2.65 6.82
CA TRP A 126 -0.79 3.10 7.40
C TRP A 126 -1.87 2.02 7.28
N VAL A 127 -2.11 1.51 6.08
CA VAL A 127 -3.13 0.47 5.85
C VAL A 127 -2.79 -0.81 6.61
N ALA A 128 -1.53 -1.27 6.57
CA ALA A 128 -1.11 -2.47 7.29
C ALA A 128 -1.27 -2.33 8.80
N GLY A 129 -0.97 -1.16 9.37
CA GLY A 129 -1.17 -0.91 10.80
C GLY A 129 -2.66 -0.90 11.19
N VAL A 130 -3.53 -0.28 10.39
CA VAL A 130 -4.99 -0.33 10.61
C VAL A 130 -5.52 -1.77 10.52
N LEU A 131 -5.09 -2.54 9.51
CA LEU A 131 -5.40 -3.97 9.40
C LEU A 131 -4.86 -4.77 10.59
N GLY A 132 -3.68 -4.44 11.09
CA GLY A 132 -3.11 -5.03 12.30
C GLY A 132 -4.01 -4.81 13.52
N LEU A 133 -4.58 -3.61 13.67
CA LEU A 133 -5.56 -3.32 14.72
C LEU A 133 -6.85 -4.13 14.55
N VAL A 134 -7.34 -4.30 13.31
CA VAL A 134 -8.49 -5.19 13.02
C VAL A 134 -8.20 -6.63 13.43
N ILE A 135 -7.00 -7.13 13.16
CA ILE A 135 -6.58 -8.47 13.59
C ILE A 135 -6.59 -8.56 15.13
N LEU A 136 -6.11 -7.54 15.84
CA LEU A 136 -6.13 -7.52 17.30
C LEU A 136 -7.56 -7.51 17.86
N VAL A 137 -8.49 -6.78 17.24
CA VAL A 137 -9.92 -6.85 17.55
C VAL A 137 -10.44 -8.27 17.33
N ALA A 138 -10.20 -8.85 16.15
CA ALA A 138 -10.72 -10.17 15.80
C ALA A 138 -10.20 -11.28 16.73
N LEU A 139 -8.97 -11.12 17.22
CA LEU A 139 -8.35 -12.01 18.20
C LEU A 139 -8.76 -11.71 19.65
N GLN A 140 -9.58 -10.68 19.89
CA GLN A 140 -9.97 -10.21 21.23
C GLN A 140 -8.72 -9.96 22.12
N SER A 141 -7.68 -9.39 21.52
CA SER A 141 -6.38 -9.22 22.18
C SER A 141 -6.40 -8.10 23.21
N SER A 142 -5.81 -8.36 24.38
CA SER A 142 -5.52 -7.33 25.40
C SER A 142 -4.56 -6.25 24.90
N ASP A 143 -3.80 -6.53 23.84
CA ASP A 143 -2.82 -5.60 23.27
C ASP A 143 -3.44 -4.51 22.37
N LEU A 144 -4.75 -4.54 22.12
CA LEU A 144 -5.43 -3.60 21.22
C LEU A 144 -5.17 -2.13 21.62
N PHE A 145 -5.50 -1.72 22.84
CA PHE A 145 -5.36 -0.32 23.26
C PHE A 145 -3.89 0.16 23.33
N PRO A 146 -2.94 -0.62 23.89
CA PRO A 146 -1.53 -0.30 23.78
C PRO A 146 -1.07 -0.12 22.33
N ALA A 147 -1.48 -1.02 21.43
CA ALA A 147 -1.14 -0.95 20.01
C ALA A 147 -1.72 0.31 19.35
N VAL A 148 -2.98 0.66 19.65
CA VAL A 148 -3.60 1.90 19.15
C VAL A 148 -2.82 3.13 19.59
N LYS A 149 -2.40 3.22 20.87
CA LYS A 149 -1.63 4.36 21.39
C LYS A 149 -0.27 4.51 20.69
N VAL A 150 0.40 3.40 20.41
CA VAL A 150 1.69 3.38 19.68
C VAL A 150 1.51 3.67 18.19
N PHE A 151 0.47 3.12 17.56
CA PHE A 151 0.24 3.25 16.12
C PHE A 151 -0.33 4.62 15.73
N SER A 152 -1.13 5.26 16.58
CA SER A 152 -1.76 6.55 16.29
C SER A 152 -0.77 7.62 15.80
N PRO A 153 0.37 7.92 16.46
CA PRO A 153 1.34 8.87 15.93
C PRO A 153 1.98 8.43 14.61
N ILE A 154 2.24 7.13 14.43
CA ILE A 154 2.79 6.57 13.17
C ILE A 154 1.81 6.81 12.02
N ALA A 155 0.51 6.60 12.25
CA ALA A 155 -0.53 6.87 11.28
C ALA A 155 -0.59 8.37 10.89
N LEU A 156 -0.32 9.30 11.83
CA LEU A 156 -0.22 10.73 11.49
C LEU A 156 0.92 11.00 10.53
N ILE A 157 2.09 10.44 10.83
CA ILE A 157 3.30 10.64 10.04
C ILE A 157 3.05 10.08 8.64
N CYS A 158 2.48 8.87 8.54
CA CYS A 158 2.10 8.28 7.26
C CYS A 158 1.12 9.18 6.49
N PHE A 159 0.07 9.69 7.15
CA PHE A 159 -0.88 10.61 6.53
C PHE A 159 -0.19 11.86 5.97
N ILE A 160 0.67 12.51 6.76
CA ILE A 160 1.43 13.69 6.32
C ILE A 160 2.34 13.36 5.14
N CYS A 161 3.08 12.24 5.20
CA CYS A 161 3.92 11.79 4.10
C CYS A 161 3.11 11.49 2.83
N VAL A 162 1.91 10.91 2.95
CA VAL A 162 0.99 10.68 1.82
C VAL A 162 0.52 11.99 1.21
N VAL A 163 0.16 12.99 2.03
CA VAL A 163 -0.23 14.32 1.55
C VAL A 163 0.92 14.97 0.78
N ILE A 164 2.11 15.06 1.39
CA ILE A 164 3.27 15.72 0.78
C ILE A 164 3.66 15.02 -0.52
N SER A 165 3.83 13.70 -0.49
CA SER A 165 4.18 12.93 -1.68
C SER A 165 3.10 12.98 -2.76
N GLY A 166 1.82 13.04 -2.38
CA GLY A 166 0.70 13.19 -3.30
C GLY A 166 0.69 14.54 -4.02
N VAL A 167 0.96 15.63 -3.28
CA VAL A 167 1.11 16.98 -3.85
C VAL A 167 2.26 17.02 -4.85
N VAL A 168 3.43 16.48 -4.50
CA VAL A 168 4.58 16.39 -5.41
C VAL A 168 4.24 15.56 -6.66
N ASN A 169 3.55 14.42 -6.49
CA ASN A 169 3.16 13.60 -7.63
C ASN A 169 2.12 14.27 -8.54
N ALA A 170 1.22 15.07 -7.98
CA ALA A 170 0.24 15.84 -8.73
C ALA A 170 0.87 17.01 -9.49
N SER A 171 1.80 17.74 -8.84
CA SER A 171 2.48 18.89 -9.47
C SER A 171 3.36 18.48 -10.65
N LEU A 172 3.85 17.24 -10.68
CA LEU A 172 4.61 16.70 -11.81
C LEU A 172 3.73 16.32 -13.01
N ARG A 173 2.40 16.41 -12.90
CA ARG A 173 1.45 15.86 -13.90
C ARG A 173 0.34 16.83 -14.30
N ILE A 174 0.21 17.97 -13.63
CA ILE A 174 -0.82 18.98 -13.90
C ILE A 174 -0.13 20.34 -13.91
N ASP A 175 -0.07 20.98 -15.09
CA ASP A 175 0.55 22.29 -15.26
C ASP A 175 -0.46 23.43 -15.10
N LEU A 176 -1.73 23.25 -15.51
CA LEU A 176 -2.76 24.27 -15.41
C LEU A 176 -3.90 23.87 -14.47
N PHE A 177 -4.35 24.83 -13.64
CA PHE A 177 -5.53 24.67 -12.79
C PHE A 177 -6.80 24.33 -13.59
N ASN A 178 -6.86 24.76 -14.86
CA ASN A 178 -7.94 24.44 -15.78
C ASN A 178 -8.03 22.92 -16.07
N ASP A 179 -6.90 22.21 -16.09
CA ASP A 179 -6.86 20.77 -16.31
C ASP A 179 -7.36 20.00 -15.07
N LEU A 180 -7.31 20.61 -13.89
CA LEU A 180 -7.80 20.01 -12.65
C LEU A 180 -9.33 19.79 -12.70
N LEU A 181 -10.06 20.73 -13.30
CA LEU A 181 -11.53 20.72 -13.33
C LEU A 181 -12.09 20.10 -14.62
N ASN A 182 -11.38 20.21 -15.73
CA ASN A 182 -11.89 19.84 -17.05
C ASN A 182 -11.33 18.52 -17.58
N SER A 183 -10.28 17.95 -16.96
CA SER A 183 -9.73 16.66 -17.38
C SER A 183 -10.25 15.50 -16.52
N ARG A 184 -10.38 14.32 -17.12
CA ARG A 184 -10.68 13.07 -16.38
C ARG A 184 -9.65 12.81 -15.28
N TYR A 185 -8.38 13.09 -15.57
CA TYR A 185 -7.28 12.96 -14.60
C TYR A 185 -7.50 13.87 -13.39
N GLY A 186 -7.82 15.14 -13.62
CA GLY A 186 -8.08 16.15 -12.60
C GLY A 186 -9.28 15.79 -11.70
N LEU A 187 -10.39 15.33 -12.29
CA LEU A 187 -11.57 14.90 -11.51
C LEU A 187 -11.29 13.69 -10.60
N ILE A 188 -10.50 12.71 -11.08
CA ILE A 188 -10.07 11.58 -10.25
C ILE A 188 -9.14 12.06 -9.13
N LEU A 189 -8.22 12.97 -9.42
CA LEU A 189 -7.32 13.55 -8.42
C LEU A 189 -8.11 14.31 -7.34
N LEU A 190 -9.08 15.15 -7.73
CA LEU A 190 -9.95 15.87 -6.79
C LEU A 190 -10.73 14.90 -5.90
N SER A 191 -11.24 13.81 -6.47
CA SER A 191 -11.90 12.74 -5.70
C SER A 191 -10.97 12.14 -4.64
N LYS A 192 -9.70 11.89 -4.98
CA LYS A 192 -8.70 11.44 -4.01
C LYS A 192 -8.41 12.47 -2.92
N ILE A 193 -8.36 13.76 -3.27
CA ILE A 193 -8.17 14.84 -2.29
C ILE A 193 -9.36 14.87 -1.31
N MET A 194 -10.59 14.74 -1.80
CA MET A 194 -11.78 14.69 -0.94
C MET A 194 -11.76 13.48 0.01
N LEU A 195 -11.39 12.30 -0.49
CA LEU A 195 -11.21 11.11 0.35
C LEU A 195 -10.12 11.30 1.41
N LEU A 196 -9.00 11.95 1.05
CA LEU A 196 -7.91 12.22 1.98
C LEU A 196 -8.31 13.22 3.07
N ILE A 197 -9.08 14.25 2.73
CA ILE A 197 -9.66 15.19 3.70
C ILE A 197 -10.62 14.44 4.63
N ALA A 198 -11.48 13.58 4.10
CA ALA A 198 -12.39 12.77 4.92
C ALA A 198 -11.60 11.87 5.89
N LEU A 199 -10.58 11.14 5.41
CA LEU A 199 -9.70 10.32 6.23
C LEU A 199 -8.99 11.13 7.33
N GLY A 200 -8.45 12.30 6.98
CA GLY A 200 -7.83 13.21 7.95
C GLY A 200 -8.82 13.69 9.02
N GLY A 201 -10.05 14.01 8.62
CA GLY A 201 -11.14 14.38 9.52
C GLY A 201 -11.52 13.24 10.47
N PHE A 202 -11.68 12.03 9.96
CA PHE A 202 -11.93 10.83 10.77
C PHE A 202 -10.78 10.56 11.76
N GLY A 203 -9.52 10.67 11.33
CA GLY A 203 -8.35 10.50 12.19
C GLY A 203 -8.27 11.56 13.30
N ALA A 204 -8.57 12.81 12.99
CA ALA A 204 -8.60 13.91 13.97
C ALA A 204 -9.74 13.71 14.99
N PHE A 205 -10.93 13.33 14.52
CA PHE A 205 -12.07 12.98 15.38
C PHE A 205 -11.70 11.83 16.32
N TYR A 206 -11.08 10.77 15.79
CA TYR A 206 -10.65 9.62 16.56
C TYR A 206 -9.66 9.99 17.68
N ARG A 207 -8.65 10.82 17.38
CA ARG A 207 -7.67 11.25 18.39
C ARG A 207 -8.26 12.14 19.46
N THR A 208 -9.08 13.10 19.08
CA THR A 208 -9.57 14.12 20.01
C THR A 208 -10.70 13.61 20.90
N ARG A 209 -11.57 12.74 20.37
CA ARG A 209 -12.81 12.30 21.06
C ARG A 209 -12.75 10.90 21.62
N ILE A 210 -11.95 10.01 21.04
CA ILE A 210 -12.04 8.58 21.33
C ILE A 210 -10.80 8.11 22.08
N LEU A 211 -9.61 8.47 21.60
CA LEU A 211 -8.36 8.12 22.30
C LEU A 211 -8.24 8.75 23.70
N ASN A 212 -8.82 9.94 23.90
CA ASN A 212 -8.82 10.63 25.19
C ASN A 212 -9.90 10.11 26.17
N THR A 213 -10.81 9.25 25.71
CA THR A 213 -11.97 8.78 26.50
C THR A 213 -11.99 7.26 26.66
N LEU A 214 -11.22 6.54 25.83
CA LEU A 214 -11.07 5.08 25.89
C LEU A 214 -10.01 4.66 26.93
N ASP A 215 -10.37 4.73 28.20
CA ASP A 215 -9.66 4.03 29.28
C ASP A 215 -10.31 2.67 29.64
N SER A 216 -11.42 2.29 29.00
CA SER A 216 -12.15 1.06 29.36
C SER A 216 -12.32 0.07 28.21
N LEU A 217 -12.06 -1.21 28.51
CA LEU A 217 -12.37 -2.42 27.75
C LEU A 217 -13.90 -2.67 27.64
N SER A 218 -14.71 -1.62 27.50
CA SER A 218 -16.15 -1.79 27.35
C SER A 218 -16.49 -2.35 25.96
N ILE A 219 -17.45 -3.27 25.91
CA ILE A 219 -17.95 -3.86 24.65
C ILE A 219 -18.40 -2.77 23.68
N LYS A 220 -19.04 -1.71 24.18
CA LYS A 220 -19.49 -0.56 23.39
C LYS A 220 -18.31 0.23 22.79
N GLY A 221 -17.22 0.40 23.54
CA GLY A 221 -16.01 1.07 23.05
C GLY A 221 -15.34 0.30 21.90
N VAL A 222 -15.25 -1.02 22.02
CA VAL A 222 -14.71 -1.87 20.95
C VAL A 222 -15.60 -1.85 19.71
N GLN A 223 -16.93 -1.90 19.85
CA GLN A 223 -17.87 -1.81 18.72
C GLN A 223 -17.79 -0.46 17.98
N LEU A 224 -17.66 0.64 18.72
CA LEU A 224 -17.47 1.95 18.10
C LEU A 224 -16.13 2.02 17.35
N PHE A 225 -15.06 1.52 17.97
CA PHE A 225 -13.74 1.43 17.36
C PHE A 225 -13.77 0.64 16.05
N THR A 226 -14.38 -0.55 16.04
CA THR A 226 -14.45 -1.39 14.84
C THR A 226 -15.24 -0.74 13.72
N ARG A 227 -16.35 -0.07 14.02
CA ARG A 227 -17.14 0.66 13.03
C ARG A 227 -16.31 1.77 12.37
N LEU A 228 -15.57 2.53 13.17
CA LEU A 228 -14.74 3.63 12.67
C LEU A 228 -13.57 3.14 11.83
N VAL A 229 -12.87 2.11 12.30
CA VAL A 229 -11.80 1.45 11.54
C VAL A 229 -12.34 0.86 10.23
N GLY A 230 -13.54 0.28 10.25
CA GLY A 230 -14.21 -0.20 9.04
C GLY A 230 -14.47 0.91 8.02
N VAL A 231 -14.93 2.08 8.47
CA VAL A 231 -15.11 3.26 7.61
C VAL A 231 -13.77 3.76 7.08
N GLU A 232 -12.73 3.85 7.92
CA GLU A 232 -11.39 4.25 7.51
C GLU A 232 -10.83 3.32 6.42
N LEU A 233 -10.90 2.00 6.62
CA LEU A 233 -10.46 1.01 5.64
C LEU A 233 -11.25 1.08 4.34
N PHE A 234 -12.56 1.34 4.40
CA PHE A 234 -13.38 1.52 3.21
C PHE A 234 -12.94 2.75 2.40
N LEU A 235 -12.71 3.89 3.06
CA LEU A 235 -12.22 5.11 2.41
C LEU A 235 -10.82 4.93 1.83
N MET A 236 -9.93 4.23 2.54
CA MET A 236 -8.61 3.86 2.03
C MET A 236 -8.71 2.98 0.79
N ALA A 237 -9.57 1.95 0.80
CA ALA A 237 -9.77 1.07 -0.34
C ALA A 237 -10.26 1.84 -1.57
N LEU A 238 -11.21 2.77 -1.39
CA LEU A 238 -11.64 3.67 -2.46
C LEU A 238 -10.49 4.55 -2.98
N ALA A 239 -9.69 5.14 -2.09
CA ALA A 239 -8.57 5.99 -2.48
C ALA A 239 -7.47 5.21 -3.24
N ILE A 240 -7.22 3.96 -2.85
CA ILE A 240 -6.31 3.03 -3.54
C ILE A 240 -6.87 2.68 -4.92
N MET A 241 -8.15 2.31 -5.01
CA MET A 241 -8.82 1.98 -6.27
C MET A 241 -8.75 3.16 -7.25
N LEU A 242 -9.08 4.37 -6.80
CA LEU A 242 -8.91 5.58 -7.62
C LEU A 242 -7.45 5.82 -8.00
N GLY A 243 -6.49 5.47 -7.14
CA GLY A 243 -5.06 5.51 -7.48
C GLY A 243 -4.67 4.58 -8.63
N VAL A 244 -5.24 3.37 -8.65
CA VAL A 244 -5.04 2.41 -9.75
C VAL A 244 -5.67 2.93 -11.05
N VAL A 245 -6.89 3.48 -10.99
CA VAL A 245 -7.52 4.09 -12.17
C VAL A 245 -6.71 5.29 -12.67
N LEU A 246 -6.22 6.14 -11.76
CA LEU A 246 -5.42 7.31 -12.09
C LEU A 246 -4.10 6.93 -12.75
N SER A 247 -3.45 5.84 -12.34
CA SER A 247 -2.18 5.38 -12.93
C SER A 247 -2.33 4.86 -14.37
N GLN A 248 -3.56 4.53 -14.79
CA GLN A 248 -3.91 4.10 -16.14
C GLN A 248 -4.56 5.20 -16.98
N THR A 249 -4.84 6.37 -16.39
CA THR A 249 -5.51 7.49 -17.07
C THR A 249 -4.48 8.34 -17.81
N LYS A 250 -4.77 8.72 -19.06
CA LYS A 250 -3.91 9.60 -19.87
C LYS A 250 -3.67 10.94 -19.16
N PHE A 251 -2.43 11.42 -19.19
CA PHE A 251 -2.07 12.72 -18.61
C PHE A 251 -2.67 13.88 -19.42
N PRO A 252 -3.12 14.96 -18.76
CA PRO A 252 -3.70 16.12 -19.44
C PRO A 252 -2.67 16.94 -20.22
N THR A 253 -1.41 17.02 -19.76
CA THR A 253 -0.32 17.63 -20.50
C THR A 253 0.62 16.58 -21.09
N PRO A 254 1.08 16.74 -22.36
CA PRO A 254 2.12 15.87 -22.91
C PRO A 254 3.43 16.12 -22.16
N LEU A 255 4.12 15.04 -21.78
CA LEU A 255 5.47 15.12 -21.22
C LEU A 255 6.35 15.87 -22.24
N ILE A 256 6.88 17.03 -21.86
CA ILE A 256 7.82 17.77 -22.70
C ILE A 256 9.01 16.82 -23.02
N PRO A 257 9.41 16.68 -24.30
CA PRO A 257 10.52 15.81 -24.69
C PRO A 257 11.85 16.20 -24.02
#